data_AF-A0A372LXA6-F1
#
_entry.id   AF-A0A372LXA6-F1
#
_cell.length_a   1.000
_cell.length_b   1.000
_cell.length_c   1.000
_cell.angle_alpha   90.00
_cell.angle_beta   90.00
_cell.angle_gamma   90.00
#
_symmetry.space_group_name_H-M   'P 1'
#
loop_
_entity.id
_entity.type
_entity.pdbx_description
1 polymer ?
#
loop_
_entity_poly.entity_id
_entity_poly.type
_entity_poly.pdbx_seq_one_letter_code
_entity_poly.pdbx_strand_id
1 'polypeptide(L)' 'MAITLSVVFVLGIAAFVLLRFKAVGLVAAVILVLFGFYLADTDASSTIRQITNSVIDTIRDIDT' A
#
# COMPACT_ATOMS: atom_id res chain seq x y z
N MET A 1 -3.65 -14.79 -0.94
CA MET A 1 -2.86 -14.93 -2.19
C MET A 1 -1.78 -13.85 -2.19
N ALA A 2 -0.50 -14.19 -2.18
CA ALA A 2 0.62 -13.22 -1.99
C ALA A 2 0.90 -12.30 -3.19
N ILE A 3 0.28 -12.57 -4.34
CA ILE A 3 0.56 -11.90 -5.62
C ILE A 3 0.02 -10.45 -5.65
N THR A 4 -1.11 -10.18 -4.98
CA THR A 4 -1.75 -8.86 -5.00
C THR A 4 -0.90 -7.79 -4.32
N LEU A 5 -0.27 -8.10 -3.18
CA LEU A 5 0.62 -7.17 -2.49
C LEU A 5 1.79 -6.71 -3.36
N SER A 6 2.37 -7.64 -4.13
CA SER A 6 3.50 -7.34 -5.00
C SER A 6 3.13 -6.38 -6.14
N VAL A 7 1.90 -6.43 -6.64
CA VAL A 7 1.41 -5.56 -7.72
C VAL A 7 1.16 -4.13 -7.22
N VAL A 8 0.52 -3.97 -6.05
CA VAL A 8 0.33 -2.65 -5.41
C VAL A 8 1.68 -1.97 -5.16
N PHE A 9 2.66 -2.74 -4.68
CA PHE A 9 3.98 -2.21 -4.34
C PHE A 9 4.71 -1.69 -5.58
N VAL A 10 4.66 -2.44 -6.69
CA VAL A 10 5.25 -2.02 -7.97
C VAL A 10 4.53 -0.78 -8.53
N LEU A 11 3.19 -0.75 -8.50
CA LEU A 11 2.41 0.41 -8.94
C LEU A 11 2.65 1.66 -8.07
N GLY A 12 2.80 1.47 -6.75
CA GLY A 12 3.11 2.54 -5.81
C GLY A 12 4.50 3.13 -6.03
N ILE A 13 5.51 2.30 -6.29
CA ILE A 13 6.86 2.76 -6.66
C ILE A 13 6.80 3.53 -7.99
N ALA A 14 6.08 3.01 -8.99
CA ALA A 14 5.92 3.69 -10.27
C ALA A 14 5.23 5.06 -10.11
N ALA A 15 4.14 5.14 -9.33
CA ALA A 15 3.45 6.39 -9.02
C ALA A 15 4.36 7.40 -8.30
N PHE A 16 5.12 6.95 -7.30
CA PHE A 16 6.07 7.79 -6.57
C PHE A 16 7.15 8.37 -7.49
N VAL A 17 7.71 7.54 -8.37
CA VAL A 17 8.70 7.95 -9.36
C VAL A 17 8.10 8.97 -10.35
N LEU A 18 6.89 8.74 -10.86
CA LEU A 18 6.25 9.67 -11.79
C LEU A 18 5.94 11.04 -11.15
N LEU A 19 5.48 11.03 -9.89
CA LEU A 19 5.28 12.25 -9.10
C LEU A 19 6.61 12.99 -8.85
N ARG A 20 7.69 12.24 -8.55
CA ARG A 20 9.03 12.79 -8.29
C ARG A 20 9.61 13.53 -9.48
N PHE A 21 9.36 13.05 -10.70
CA PHE A 21 9.83 13.66 -11.95
C PHE A 21 8.89 14.74 -12.50
N LYS A 22 7.80 15.08 -11.79
CA LYS A 22 6.76 16.04 -12.25
C LYS A 22 6.18 15.66 -13.62
N ALA A 23 6.20 14.36 -13.95
CA ALA A 23 5.67 13.83 -15.20
C ALA A 23 4.15 13.78 -15.10
N VAL A 24 3.47 14.92 -15.24
CA VAL A 24 2.00 15.02 -15.29
C VAL A 24 1.54 14.70 -16.73
N GLY A 25 1.95 13.54 -17.23
CA GLY A 25 1.55 13.03 -18.54
C GLY A 25 0.32 12.13 -18.43
N LEU A 26 -0.34 11.86 -19.56
CA LEU A 26 -1.53 11.00 -19.64
C LEU A 26 -1.27 9.59 -19.08
N VAL A 27 -0.07 9.06 -19.26
CA VAL A 27 0.38 7.77 -18.68
C VAL A 27 0.44 7.81 -17.15
N ALA A 28 0.80 8.95 -16.56
CA ALA A 28 0.84 9.13 -15.12
C ALA A 28 -0.54 9.08 -14.48
N ALA A 29 -1.51 9.72 -15.13
CA ALA A 29 -2.90 9.72 -14.68
C ALA A 29 -3.47 8.28 -14.68
N VAL A 30 -3.20 7.51 -15.73
CA VAL A 30 -3.64 6.10 -15.82
C VAL A 30 -3.02 5.24 -14.71
N ILE A 31 -1.70 5.35 -14.48
CA ILE A 31 -1.02 4.59 -13.42
C ILE A 31 -1.56 4.96 -12.02
N LEU A 32 -1.82 6.24 -11.76
CA LEU A 32 -2.35 6.70 -10.47
C LEU A 32 -3.79 6.22 -10.22
N VAL A 33 -4.65 6.23 -11.24
CA VAL A 33 -6.03 5.73 -11.13
C VAL A 33 -6.03 4.21 -10.89
N LEU A 34 -5.24 3.47 -11.66
CA LEU A 34 -5.10 2.01 -11.48
C LEU A 34 -4.51 1.68 -10.10
N PHE A 35 -3.49 2.41 -9.66
CA PHE A 35 -2.95 2.28 -8.31
C PHE A 35 -4.03 2.53 -7.24
N GLY A 36 -4.80 3.62 -7.36
CA GLY A 36 -5.86 3.95 -6.41
C GLY A 36 -6.96 2.90 -6.32
N PHE A 37 -7.43 2.38 -7.47
CA PHE A 37 -8.43 1.31 -7.52
C PHE A 37 -7.91 0.00 -6.92
N TYR A 38 -6.68 -0.39 -7.28
CA TYR A 38 -6.08 -1.63 -6.79
C TYR A 38 -5.74 -1.53 -5.29
N LEU A 39 -5.36 -0.34 -4.81
CA LEU A 39 -5.17 -0.07 -3.38
C LEU A 39 -6.48 -0.15 -2.60
N ALA A 40 -7.58 0.38 -3.15
CA ALA A 40 -8.91 0.29 -2.55
C ALA A 40 -9.43 -1.15 -2.48
N ASP A 41 -9.15 -1.96 -3.51
CA ASP A 41 -9.51 -3.38 -3.59
C ASP A 41 -8.62 -4.27 -2.69
N THR A 42 -7.42 -3.79 -2.32
CA THR A 42 -6.44 -4.57 -1.55
C THR A 42 -6.86 -4.89 -0.11
N ASP A 43 -7.97 -4.34 0.40
CA ASP A 43 -8.55 -4.80 1.67
C ASP A 43 -7.48 -4.86 2.79
N ALA A 44 -6.78 -3.73 2.98
CA ALA A 44 -5.74 -3.56 4.00
C ALA A 44 -6.26 -3.74 5.44
N SER A 45 -7.54 -4.08 5.62
CA SER A 45 -8.18 -4.38 6.89
C SER A 45 -7.47 -5.52 7.64
N SER A 46 -6.99 -6.55 6.94
CA SER A 46 -6.32 -7.69 7.57
C SER A 46 -4.89 -7.38 7.99
N THR A 47 -4.15 -6.63 7.17
CA THR A 47 -2.77 -6.21 7.46
C THR A 47 -2.73 -5.15 8.54
N ILE A 48 -3.62 -4.15 8.50
CA ILE A 48 -3.73 -3.14 9.56
C ILE A 48 -4.09 -3.81 10.88
N ARG A 49 -5.08 -4.73 10.88
CA ARG A 49 -5.49 -5.46 12.07
C ARG A 49 -4.39 -6.38 12.62
N GLN A 50 -3.56 -6.99 11.77
CA GLN A 50 -2.38 -7.75 12.21
C GLN A 50 -1.32 -6.85 12.83
N ILE A 51 -1.00 -5.72 12.22
CA ILE A 51 -0.01 -4.77 12.77
C ILE A 51 -0.52 -4.19 14.09
N THR A 52 -1.77 -3.76 14.16
CA THR A 52 -2.39 -3.27 15.40
C THR A 52 -2.38 -4.33 16.49
N ASN A 53 -2.74 -5.59 16.17
CA ASN A 53 -2.69 -6.67 17.14
C ASN A 53 -1.26 -6.98 17.60
N SER A 54 -0.28 -7.02 16.70
CA SER A 54 1.14 -7.23 17.07
C SER A 54 1.69 -6.10 17.94
N VAL A 55 1.27 -4.86 17.70
CA VAL A 55 1.64 -3.72 18.57
C VAL A 55 0.99 -3.85 19.94
N ILE A 56 -0.30 -4.19 20.00
CA ILE A 56 -1.01 -4.41 21.27
C ILE A 56 -0.39 -5.57 22.06
N ASP A 57 -0.04 -6.67 21.40
CA ASP A 57 0.60 -7.82 22.04
C ASP A 57 1.99 -7.45 22.54
N THR A 58 2.77 -6.69 21.78
CA THR A 58 4.09 -6.21 22.22
C THR A 58 3.98 -5.28 23.43
N ILE A 59 2.97 -4.39 23.44
CA ILE A 59 2.72 -3.50 24.60
C ILE A 59 2.30 -4.31 25.83
N ARG A 60 1.46 -5.34 25.67
CA ARG A 60 1.07 -6.23 26.78
C ARG A 60 2.24 -7.06 27.32
N ASP A 61 3.12 -7.51 26.43
CA ASP A 61 4.33 -8.28 26.78
C ASP A 61 5.35 -7.42 27.53
N ILE A 62 5.37 -6.10 27.31
CA ILE A 62 6.23 -5.15 28.03
C ILE A 62 5.66 -4.79 29.43
N ASP A 63 4.34 -4.88 29.63
CA ASP A 63 3.66 -4.53 30.88
C ASP A 63 3.50 -5.72 31.87
N THR A 64 3.85 -6.95 31.45
CA THR A 64 3.94 -8.15 32.31
C THR A 64 5.38 -8.39 32.75
#